data_AF-A0A7X9B197-F1
#
_entry.id   AF-A0A7X9B197-F1
#
_cell.length_a   1.000
_cell.length_b   1.000
_cell.length_c   1.000
_cell.angle_alpha   90.00
_cell.angle_beta   90.00
_cell.angle_gamma   90.00
#
_symmetry.space_group_name_H-M   'P 1'
#
loop_
_entity.id
_entity.type
_entity.pdbx_description
1 polymer ?
#
loop_
_entity_poly.entity_id
_entity_poly.type
_entity_poly.pdbx_seq_one_letter_code
_entity_poly.pdbx_strand_id
1 'polypeptide(L)'
;MTRLLTVCLALCLTLSTLALDDQDKELLTAAANGYEQLFSKSFTVNMVSPEIAKLLQTAVAQKSQQMGFPVVIDIKHFIFSAQNGQFSTKAVLNAPDEQMRQMMETQANQLLDSSGISKALADMTLGALAKAAAQLKDHEQLNLEKADAGVAMFSVKAPSEQLFGTLSMTRALFKVSKDSKVIPELRFDFNDGSAVWVQLRHAPVSVDGVDGGLQCPSMMFVAQTLKIAPAGMAIPQRINVAFSDYSFQ
;
A
#
# COMPACT_ATOMS: atom_id res chain seq x y z
N MET A 1 30.19 47.82 38.53
CA MET A 1 29.53 47.99 37.22
C MET A 1 29.18 46.62 36.69
N THR A 2 27.93 46.23 36.93
CA THR A 2 27.38 44.88 36.80
C THR A 2 26.91 44.65 35.36
N ARG A 3 27.31 43.52 34.78
CA ARG A 3 27.04 43.14 33.39
C ARG A 3 25.57 42.73 33.20
N LEU A 4 25.03 43.09 32.04
CA LEU A 4 23.70 42.73 31.55
C LEU A 4 23.44 41.21 31.66
N LEU A 5 22.31 40.86 32.27
CA LEU A 5 21.72 39.52 32.22
C LEU A 5 20.95 39.40 30.90
N THR A 6 21.55 38.73 29.92
CA THR A 6 20.86 38.30 28.70
C THR A 6 19.97 37.12 29.07
N VAL A 7 18.65 37.32 29.05
CA VAL A 7 17.65 36.26 29.19
C VAL A 7 17.69 35.41 27.92
N CYS A 8 18.26 34.20 28.01
CA CYS A 8 18.07 33.17 27.00
C CYS A 8 16.61 32.69 27.07
N LEU A 9 15.77 33.18 26.17
CA LEU A 9 14.53 32.48 25.79
C LEU A 9 14.94 31.15 25.14
N ALA A 10 15.07 30.10 25.95
CA ALA A 10 15.05 28.74 25.45
C ALA A 10 13.62 28.46 25.00
N LEU A 11 13.35 28.73 23.72
CA LEU A 11 12.16 28.25 23.04
C LEU A 11 12.30 26.73 22.95
N CYS A 12 11.94 26.02 24.01
CA CYS A 12 11.72 24.58 23.98
C CYS A 12 10.55 24.35 23.03
N LEU A 13 10.85 24.18 21.74
CA LEU A 13 9.98 23.53 20.76
C LEU A 13 9.85 22.06 21.18
N THR A 14 9.09 21.82 22.25
CA THR A 14 8.49 20.51 22.47
C THR A 14 7.58 20.29 21.28
N LEU A 15 7.98 19.40 20.35
CA LEU A 15 7.06 18.79 19.40
C LEU A 15 5.90 18.27 20.23
N SER A 16 4.81 19.03 20.24
CA SER A 16 3.63 18.75 21.04
C SER A 16 2.85 17.73 20.24
N THR A 17 3.16 16.45 20.44
CA THR A 17 2.24 15.38 20.04
C THR A 17 0.95 15.64 20.80
N LEU A 18 -0.08 16.12 20.09
CA LEU A 18 -1.38 16.35 20.68
C LEU A 18 -1.97 14.99 21.05
N ALA A 19 -2.40 14.84 22.30
CA ALA A 19 -3.17 13.67 22.70
C ALA A 19 -4.44 13.61 21.85
N LEU A 20 -4.80 12.40 21.41
CA LEU A 20 -6.01 12.18 20.62
C LEU A 20 -7.25 12.53 21.44
N ASP A 21 -8.08 13.43 20.92
CA ASP A 21 -9.40 13.68 21.49
C ASP A 21 -10.41 12.59 21.04
N ASP A 22 -11.64 12.69 21.52
CA ASP A 22 -12.67 11.68 21.20
C ASP A 22 -13.12 11.75 19.74
N GLN A 23 -13.05 12.92 19.09
CA GLN A 23 -13.38 13.05 17.66
C GLN A 23 -12.32 12.39 16.78
N ASP A 24 -11.05 12.50 17.15
CA ASP A 24 -9.94 11.82 16.49
C ASP A 24 -10.07 10.30 16.61
N LYS A 25 -10.40 9.80 17.81
CA LYS A 25 -10.63 8.37 18.04
C LYS A 25 -11.82 7.84 17.25
N GLU A 26 -12.93 8.59 17.19
CA GLU A 26 -14.09 8.24 16.37
C GLU A 26 -13.74 8.20 14.88
N LEU A 27 -12.95 9.17 14.39
CA LEU A 27 -12.47 9.21 13.02
C LEU A 27 -11.60 7.99 12.67
N LEU A 28 -10.63 7.67 13.54
CA LEU A 28 -9.75 6.51 13.39
C LEU A 28 -10.54 5.20 13.43
N THR A 29 -11.49 5.07 14.36
CA THR A 29 -12.37 3.90 14.48
C THR A 29 -13.24 3.74 13.24
N ALA A 30 -13.85 4.82 12.74
CA ALA A 30 -14.66 4.78 11.53
C ALA A 30 -13.85 4.33 10.31
N ALA A 31 -12.64 4.86 10.15
CA ALA A 31 -11.74 4.46 9.08
C ALA A 31 -11.31 2.98 9.20
N ALA A 32 -10.93 2.55 10.40
CA ALA A 32 -10.56 1.15 10.66
C ALA A 32 -11.72 0.18 10.34
N ASN A 33 -12.94 0.52 10.76
CA ASN A 33 -14.13 -0.30 10.52
C ASN A 33 -14.48 -0.38 9.03
N GLY A 34 -14.30 0.71 8.27
CA GLY A 34 -14.51 0.69 6.81
C GLY A 34 -13.57 -0.28 6.09
N TYR A 35 -12.29 -0.30 6.47
CA TYR A 35 -11.33 -1.26 5.91
C TYR A 35 -11.55 -2.67 6.43
N GLU A 36 -11.96 -2.86 7.68
CA GLU A 36 -12.35 -4.18 8.19
C GLU A 36 -13.55 -4.74 7.41
N GLN A 37 -14.55 -3.92 7.11
CA GLN A 37 -15.69 -4.33 6.28
C GLN A 37 -15.25 -4.73 4.87
N LEU A 38 -14.25 -4.04 4.30
CA LEU A 38 -13.67 -4.41 3.00
C LEU A 38 -12.90 -5.72 3.05
N PHE A 39 -11.95 -5.85 3.98
CA PHE A 39 -11.02 -6.99 4.02
C PHE A 39 -11.60 -8.24 4.72
N SER A 40 -12.74 -8.12 5.40
CA SER A 40 -13.50 -9.28 5.90
C SER A 40 -14.28 -10.01 4.79
N LYS A 41 -14.53 -9.34 3.65
CA LYS A 41 -15.17 -9.94 2.49
C LYS A 41 -14.13 -10.57 1.58
N SER A 42 -14.52 -11.67 0.92
CA SER A 42 -13.73 -12.19 -0.19
C SER A 42 -14.05 -11.37 -1.44
N PHE A 43 -13.01 -10.94 -2.16
CA PHE A 43 -13.20 -10.20 -3.41
C PHE A 43 -12.06 -10.42 -4.38
N THR A 44 -12.36 -10.17 -5.66
CA THR A 44 -11.37 -9.99 -6.71
C THR A 44 -11.47 -8.60 -7.31
N VAL A 45 -10.36 -8.06 -7.77
CA VAL A 45 -10.31 -6.77 -8.46
C VAL A 45 -9.27 -6.80 -9.58
N ASN A 46 -9.62 -6.20 -10.72
CA ASN A 46 -8.69 -6.00 -11.82
C ASN A 46 -7.72 -4.87 -11.47
N MET A 47 -6.44 -5.17 -11.54
CA MET A 47 -5.33 -4.28 -11.25
C MET A 47 -4.51 -4.04 -12.51
N VAL A 48 -4.43 -2.80 -12.97
CA VAL A 48 -3.61 -2.39 -14.12
C VAL A 48 -2.47 -1.52 -13.63
N SER A 49 -1.23 -1.94 -13.90
CA SER A 49 -0.02 -1.17 -13.63
C SER A 49 1.06 -1.48 -14.68
N PRO A 50 1.36 -0.54 -15.59
CA PRO A 50 2.40 -0.72 -16.60
C PRO A 50 3.78 -0.97 -15.99
N GLU A 51 4.09 -0.33 -14.85
CA GLU A 51 5.39 -0.47 -14.20
C GLU A 51 5.56 -1.86 -13.59
N ILE A 52 4.53 -2.40 -12.93
CA ILE A 52 4.53 -3.77 -12.41
C ILE A 52 4.54 -4.78 -13.56
N ALA A 53 3.75 -4.55 -14.62
CA ALA A 53 3.73 -5.41 -15.80
C ALA A 53 5.12 -5.54 -16.43
N LYS A 54 5.80 -4.41 -16.64
CA LYS A 54 7.16 -4.38 -17.19
C LYS A 54 8.18 -5.11 -16.31
N LEU A 55 8.09 -4.94 -14.99
CA LEU A 55 8.95 -5.68 -14.05
C LEU A 55 8.77 -7.19 -14.19
N LEU A 56 7.52 -7.65 -14.22
CA LEU A 56 7.24 -9.07 -14.35
C LEU A 56 7.70 -9.63 -15.70
N GLN A 57 7.38 -8.92 -16.79
CA GLN A 57 7.82 -9.29 -18.13
C GLN A 57 9.34 -9.45 -18.19
N THR A 58 10.08 -8.53 -17.56
CA THR A 58 11.54 -8.59 -17.48
C THR A 58 12.01 -9.81 -16.68
N ALA A 59 11.40 -10.08 -15.53
CA ALA A 59 11.74 -11.22 -14.69
C ALA A 59 11.47 -12.57 -15.39
N VAL A 60 10.33 -12.69 -16.07
CA VAL A 60 9.96 -13.89 -16.84
C VAL A 60 10.90 -14.09 -18.02
N ALA A 61 11.22 -13.03 -18.77
CA ALA A 61 12.16 -13.10 -19.89
C ALA A 61 13.56 -13.55 -19.42
N GLN A 62 14.08 -12.97 -18.34
CA GLN A 62 15.37 -13.35 -17.77
C GLN A 62 15.39 -14.80 -17.30
N LYS A 63 14.35 -15.24 -16.56
CA LYS A 63 14.29 -16.59 -16.01
C LYS A 63 14.13 -17.66 -17.09
N SER A 64 13.28 -17.38 -18.07
CA SER A 64 13.01 -18.29 -19.19
C SER A 64 14.25 -18.46 -20.09
N GLN A 65 15.02 -17.39 -20.31
CA GLN A 65 16.32 -17.45 -20.99
C GLN A 65 17.33 -18.34 -20.24
N GLN A 66 17.40 -18.25 -18.90
CA GLN A 66 18.26 -19.13 -18.09
C GLN A 66 17.86 -20.61 -18.18
N MET A 67 16.58 -20.89 -18.43
CA MET A 67 16.05 -22.26 -18.59
C MET A 67 16.19 -22.79 -20.03
N GLY A 68 16.73 -21.99 -20.96
CA GLY A 68 16.93 -22.39 -22.37
C GLY A 68 15.71 -22.22 -23.28
N PHE A 69 14.62 -21.63 -22.78
CA PHE A 69 13.38 -21.43 -23.53
C PHE A 69 12.91 -19.98 -23.35
N PRO A 70 13.33 -19.03 -24.21
CA PRO A 70 12.97 -17.63 -24.05
C PRO A 70 11.45 -17.44 -24.23
N VAL A 71 10.79 -16.94 -23.19
CA VAL A 71 9.36 -16.62 -23.17
C VAL A 71 9.21 -15.11 -23.07
N VAL A 72 8.43 -14.54 -23.97
CA VAL A 72 7.96 -13.15 -23.90
C VAL A 72 6.46 -13.18 -23.64
N ILE A 73 6.03 -12.44 -22.62
CA ILE A 73 4.62 -12.32 -22.26
C ILE A 73 4.18 -10.86 -22.41
N ASP A 74 2.93 -10.65 -22.83
CA ASP A 74 2.28 -9.34 -22.78
C ASP A 74 1.15 -9.38 -21.75
N ILE A 75 1.15 -8.48 -20.77
CA ILE A 75 0.22 -8.52 -19.63
C ILE A 75 -0.90 -7.52 -19.87
N LYS A 76 -2.13 -8.00 -19.86
CA LYS A 76 -3.33 -7.17 -19.98
C LYS A 76 -3.66 -6.47 -18.65
N HIS A 77 -3.76 -7.26 -17.58
CA HIS A 77 -3.99 -6.81 -16.22
C HIS A 77 -3.60 -7.92 -15.24
N PHE A 78 -3.68 -7.61 -13.96
CA PHE A 78 -3.58 -8.58 -12.88
C PHE A 78 -4.94 -8.73 -12.20
N ILE A 79 -5.26 -9.92 -11.72
CA ILE A 79 -6.39 -10.16 -10.83
C ILE A 79 -5.82 -10.25 -9.42
N PHE A 80 -6.10 -9.24 -8.59
CA PHE A 80 -5.83 -9.29 -7.17
C PHE A 80 -7.01 -9.97 -6.46
N SER A 81 -6.72 -10.92 -5.59
CA SER A 81 -7.73 -11.64 -4.81
C SER A 81 -7.44 -11.50 -3.32
N ALA A 82 -8.44 -11.08 -2.55
CA ALA A 82 -8.47 -11.17 -1.10
C ALA A 82 -9.43 -12.29 -0.71
N GLN A 83 -8.93 -13.33 -0.03
CA GLN A 83 -9.74 -14.44 0.46
C GLN A 83 -9.22 -14.88 1.83
N ASN A 84 -10.09 -14.92 2.84
CA ASN A 84 -9.76 -15.37 4.20
C ASN A 84 -8.50 -14.67 4.79
N GLY A 85 -8.35 -13.37 4.56
CA GLY A 85 -7.18 -12.59 5.00
C GLY A 85 -5.88 -12.88 4.25
N GLN A 86 -5.92 -13.72 3.21
CA GLN A 86 -4.80 -13.97 2.32
C GLN A 86 -4.96 -13.14 1.03
N PHE A 87 -3.83 -12.66 0.52
CA PHE A 87 -3.76 -11.87 -0.70
C PHE A 87 -2.95 -12.63 -1.75
N SER A 88 -3.47 -12.69 -2.97
CA SER A 88 -2.78 -13.29 -4.11
C SER A 88 -2.99 -12.46 -5.37
N THR A 89 -2.04 -12.56 -6.31
CA THR A 89 -2.11 -11.86 -7.59
C THR A 89 -1.87 -12.84 -8.72
N LYS A 90 -2.71 -12.80 -9.75
CA LYS A 90 -2.52 -13.57 -10.99
C LYS A 90 -2.42 -12.64 -12.19
N ALA A 91 -1.47 -12.88 -13.08
CA ALA A 91 -1.37 -12.17 -14.36
C ALA A 91 -2.36 -12.76 -15.38
N VAL A 92 -3.02 -11.87 -16.12
CA VAL A 92 -3.83 -12.17 -17.29
C VAL A 92 -3.11 -11.61 -18.51
N LEU A 93 -2.91 -12.45 -19.51
CA LEU A 93 -2.10 -12.11 -20.69
C LEU A 93 -2.95 -11.55 -21.82
N ASN A 94 -2.35 -10.65 -22.59
CA ASN A 94 -2.88 -10.15 -23.84
C ASN A 94 -2.47 -11.11 -24.97
N ALA A 95 -3.22 -12.21 -25.14
CA ALA A 95 -2.97 -13.18 -26.20
C ALA A 95 -4.29 -13.48 -26.96
N PRO A 96 -4.27 -13.49 -28.31
CA PRO A 96 -5.49 -13.62 -29.11
C PRO A 96 -6.06 -15.04 -29.17
N ASP A 97 -5.22 -16.07 -28.97
CA ASP A 97 -5.65 -17.47 -28.93
C ASP A 97 -5.85 -17.92 -27.47
N GLU A 98 -7.03 -18.44 -27.17
CA GLU A 98 -7.44 -18.77 -25.80
C GLU A 98 -6.66 -19.95 -25.19
N GLN A 99 -6.39 -21.00 -25.98
CA GLN A 99 -5.63 -22.16 -25.48
C GLN A 99 -4.17 -21.81 -25.21
N MET A 100 -3.55 -21.08 -26.14
CA MET A 100 -2.20 -20.57 -25.98
C MET A 100 -2.11 -19.59 -24.80
N ARG A 101 -3.10 -18.71 -24.65
CA ARG A 101 -3.21 -17.78 -23.51
C ARG A 101 -3.23 -18.53 -22.19
N GLN A 102 -4.10 -19.52 -22.03
CA GLN A 102 -4.22 -20.30 -20.79
C GLN A 102 -2.93 -21.06 -20.44
N MET A 103 -2.26 -21.64 -21.43
CA MET A 103 -0.99 -22.32 -21.23
C MET A 103 0.10 -21.34 -20.78
N MET A 104 0.23 -20.19 -21.44
CA MET A 104 1.22 -19.16 -21.09
C MET A 104 0.90 -18.51 -19.73
N GLU A 105 -0.37 -18.25 -19.43
CA GLU A 105 -0.82 -17.75 -18.13
C GLU A 105 -0.47 -18.74 -17.01
N THR A 106 -0.64 -20.04 -17.24
CA THR A 106 -0.27 -21.06 -16.26
C THR A 106 1.22 -20.99 -15.93
N GLN A 107 2.08 -20.93 -16.96
CA GLN A 107 3.53 -20.85 -16.75
C GLN A 107 3.95 -19.52 -16.12
N ALA A 108 3.41 -18.39 -16.59
CA ALA A 108 3.70 -17.07 -16.05
C ALA A 108 3.29 -16.95 -14.58
N ASN A 109 2.12 -17.49 -14.21
CA ASN A 109 1.63 -17.49 -12.84
C ASN A 109 2.44 -18.45 -11.94
N GLN A 110 2.87 -19.61 -12.42
CA GLN A 110 3.79 -20.49 -11.69
C GLN A 110 5.14 -19.81 -11.42
N LEU A 111 5.66 -19.05 -12.38
CA LEU A 111 6.88 -18.25 -12.19
C LEU A 111 6.66 -17.09 -11.22
N LEU A 112 5.51 -16.42 -11.30
CA LEU A 112 5.11 -15.36 -10.37
C LEU A 112 5.05 -15.84 -8.92
N ASP A 113 4.46 -17.01 -8.70
CA ASP A 113 4.31 -17.60 -7.39
C ASP A 113 5.65 -18.10 -6.86
N SER A 114 6.43 -18.81 -7.68
CA SER A 114 7.74 -19.37 -7.27
C SER A 114 8.83 -18.31 -7.08
N SER A 115 8.72 -17.15 -7.74
CA SER A 115 9.65 -16.02 -7.57
C SER A 115 9.35 -15.15 -6.35
N GLY A 116 8.20 -15.33 -5.69
CA GLY A 116 7.74 -14.47 -4.61
C GLY A 116 7.25 -13.09 -5.06
N ILE A 117 7.25 -12.80 -6.38
CA ILE A 117 6.78 -11.53 -6.94
C ILE A 117 5.29 -11.34 -6.67
N SER A 118 4.47 -12.39 -6.82
CA SER A 118 3.02 -12.34 -6.52
C SER A 118 2.74 -11.83 -5.10
N LYS A 119 3.47 -12.36 -4.12
CA LYS A 119 3.39 -11.95 -2.72
C LYS A 119 3.89 -10.51 -2.52
N ALA A 120 5.05 -10.17 -3.10
CA ALA A 120 5.60 -8.82 -3.01
C ALA A 120 4.65 -7.77 -3.59
N LEU A 121 4.02 -8.05 -4.74
CA LEU A 121 3.02 -7.16 -5.35
C LEU A 121 1.77 -7.04 -4.49
N ALA A 122 1.28 -8.14 -3.92
CA ALA A 122 0.14 -8.11 -3.02
C ALA A 122 0.44 -7.30 -1.74
N ASP A 123 1.63 -7.50 -1.16
CA ASP A 123 2.10 -6.78 0.03
C ASP A 123 2.38 -5.30 -0.26
N MET A 124 2.80 -4.92 -1.47
CA MET A 124 3.05 -3.52 -1.87
C MET A 124 1.79 -2.76 -2.32
N THR A 125 0.64 -3.45 -2.46
CA THR A 125 -0.62 -2.86 -2.94
C THR A 125 -1.66 -2.84 -1.82
N LEU A 126 -2.79 -3.54 -1.98
CA LEU A 126 -3.89 -3.52 -1.01
C LEU A 126 -3.52 -4.26 0.29
N GLY A 127 -2.54 -5.17 0.28
CA GLY A 127 -2.05 -5.84 1.48
C GLY A 127 -1.37 -4.88 2.46
N ALA A 128 -0.58 -3.92 1.99
CA ALA A 128 -0.01 -2.86 2.83
C ALA A 128 -1.12 -1.99 3.44
N LEU A 129 -2.15 -1.67 2.66
CA LEU A 129 -3.29 -0.89 3.14
C LEU A 129 -4.06 -1.63 4.25
N ALA A 130 -4.29 -2.94 4.11
CA ALA A 130 -4.93 -3.75 5.15
C ALA A 130 -4.13 -3.75 6.45
N LYS A 131 -2.80 -3.92 6.37
CA LYS A 131 -1.90 -3.87 7.53
C LYS A 131 -1.88 -2.48 8.16
N ALA A 132 -1.83 -1.44 7.34
CA ALA A 132 -1.88 -0.04 7.79
C ALA A 132 -3.20 0.30 8.48
N ALA A 133 -4.32 -0.16 7.94
CA ALA A 133 -5.65 0.05 8.53
C ALA A 133 -5.80 -0.65 9.89
N ALA A 134 -5.19 -1.82 10.07
CA ALA A 134 -5.20 -2.53 11.35
C ALA A 134 -4.53 -1.71 12.48
N GLN A 135 -3.50 -0.92 12.16
CA GLN A 135 -2.82 -0.05 13.13
C GLN A 135 -3.70 1.12 13.60
N LEU A 136 -4.74 1.50 12.84
CA LEU A 136 -5.62 2.59 13.22
C LEU A 136 -6.46 2.29 14.48
N LYS A 137 -6.63 1.01 14.83
CA LYS A 137 -7.39 0.59 16.02
C LYS A 137 -6.60 0.74 17.32
N ASP A 138 -5.27 0.78 17.25
CA ASP A 138 -4.41 0.91 18.43
C ASP A 138 -4.14 2.40 18.73
N HIS A 139 -5.17 3.07 19.26
CA HIS A 139 -5.14 4.50 19.53
C HIS A 139 -4.01 4.92 20.48
N GLU A 140 -3.52 4.02 21.34
CA GLU A 140 -2.47 4.33 22.31
C GLU A 140 -1.09 4.55 21.66
N GLN A 141 -0.87 4.00 20.46
CA GLN A 141 0.38 4.15 19.73
C GLN A 141 0.36 5.34 18.76
N LEU A 142 -0.80 5.97 18.57
CA LEU A 142 -1.02 7.02 17.58
C LEU A 142 -0.89 8.41 18.19
N ASN A 143 -0.30 9.32 17.43
CA ASN A 143 -0.17 10.73 17.77
C ASN A 143 -0.80 11.59 16.68
N LEU A 144 -1.51 12.65 17.05
CA LEU A 144 -1.96 13.65 16.08
C LEU A 144 -0.80 14.58 15.75
N GLU A 145 -0.40 14.61 14.47
CA GLU A 145 0.66 15.48 13.94
C GLU A 145 0.08 16.79 13.40
N LYS A 146 -1.06 16.70 12.71
CA LYS A 146 -1.71 17.84 12.08
C LYS A 146 -3.20 17.60 11.87
N ALA A 147 -4.03 18.57 12.21
CA ALA A 147 -5.46 18.56 11.87
C ALA A 147 -5.79 19.76 10.97
N ASP A 148 -6.30 19.49 9.76
CA ASP A 148 -6.83 20.48 8.83
C ASP A 148 -8.37 20.32 8.73
N ALA A 149 -9.04 21.24 8.02
CA ALA A 149 -10.51 21.25 7.92
C ALA A 149 -11.11 19.96 7.34
N GLY A 150 -10.48 19.34 6.33
CA GLY A 150 -11.00 18.14 5.67
C GLY A 150 -10.24 16.84 5.98
N VAL A 151 -9.12 16.92 6.70
CA VAL A 151 -8.21 15.78 6.91
C VAL A 151 -7.50 15.89 8.26
N ALA A 152 -7.19 14.75 8.86
CA ALA A 152 -6.31 14.65 10.02
C ALA A 152 -5.13 13.74 9.69
N MET A 153 -3.94 14.08 10.19
CA MET A 153 -2.70 13.36 9.99
C MET A 153 -2.21 12.80 11.32
N PHE A 154 -2.08 11.49 11.37
CA PHE A 154 -1.66 10.74 12.52
C PHE A 154 -0.32 10.07 12.27
N SER A 155 0.48 9.87 13.31
CA SER A 155 1.72 9.11 13.24
C SER A 155 1.73 7.97 14.24
N VAL A 156 2.35 6.86 13.85
CA VAL A 156 2.77 5.81 14.77
C VAL A 156 4.29 5.76 14.77
N LYS A 157 4.89 5.68 15.96
CA LYS A 157 6.30 5.31 16.06
C LYS A 157 6.37 3.82 15.81
N ALA A 158 6.90 3.45 14.65
CA ALA A 158 7.09 2.05 14.34
C ALA A 158 8.14 1.48 15.31
N PRO A 159 7.85 0.41 16.05
CA PRO A 159 8.93 -0.39 16.62
C PRO A 159 9.81 -0.83 15.46
N SER A 160 11.12 -0.92 15.71
CA SER A 160 12.18 -1.21 14.74
C SER A 160 12.08 -2.61 14.14
N GLU A 161 10.96 -2.94 13.50
CA GLU A 161 10.78 -4.11 12.65
C GLU A 161 11.46 -3.85 11.31
N GLN A 162 12.27 -4.81 10.91
CA GLN A 162 12.90 -4.84 9.59
C GLN A 162 11.83 -5.20 8.56
N LEU A 163 11.40 -4.23 7.76
CA LEU A 163 10.40 -4.44 6.71
C LEU A 163 11.04 -4.83 5.37
N PHE A 164 12.22 -4.28 5.07
CA PHE A 164 12.91 -4.51 3.80
C PHE A 164 14.40 -4.79 4.01
N GLY A 165 14.75 -6.05 4.27
CA GLY A 165 16.13 -6.44 4.54
C GLY A 165 16.66 -5.73 5.77
N THR A 166 17.66 -4.86 5.62
CA THR A 166 18.24 -4.08 6.73
C THR A 166 17.49 -2.79 7.05
N LEU A 167 16.50 -2.40 6.24
CA LEU A 167 15.72 -1.18 6.46
C LEU A 167 14.69 -1.39 7.56
N SER A 168 14.81 -0.57 8.61
CA SER A 168 13.86 -0.52 9.71
C SER A 168 12.99 0.71 9.57
N MET A 169 11.68 0.53 9.69
CA MET A 169 10.73 1.64 9.70
C MET A 169 10.91 2.44 10.99
N THR A 170 10.97 3.76 10.89
CA THR A 170 11.10 4.65 12.05
C THR A 170 9.79 5.35 12.37
N ARG A 171 8.95 5.55 11.35
CA ARG A 171 7.65 6.22 11.49
C ARG A 171 6.72 5.80 10.36
N ALA A 172 5.44 5.61 10.66
CA ALA A 172 4.38 5.64 9.67
C ALA A 172 3.45 6.82 9.91
N LEU A 173 3.04 7.48 8.83
CA LEU A 173 2.12 8.61 8.81
C LEU A 173 0.87 8.22 8.02
N PHE A 174 -0.29 8.53 8.60
CA PHE A 174 -1.61 8.22 8.05
C PHE A 174 -2.38 9.52 7.93
N LYS A 175 -2.80 9.85 6.72
CA LYS A 175 -3.77 10.91 6.51
C LYS A 175 -5.15 10.28 6.42
N VAL A 176 -6.10 10.73 7.23
CA VAL A 176 -7.48 10.25 7.24
C VAL A 176 -8.40 11.37 6.81
N SER A 177 -9.28 11.06 5.85
CA SER A 177 -10.31 11.98 5.35
C SER A 177 -11.45 12.11 6.36
N LYS A 178 -11.80 13.34 6.74
CA LYS A 178 -12.92 13.60 7.66
C LYS A 178 -14.27 13.32 7.01
N ASP A 179 -14.40 13.50 5.71
CA ASP A 179 -15.68 13.31 5.01
C ASP A 179 -15.91 11.84 4.67
N SER A 180 -14.95 11.24 3.95
CA SER A 180 -15.08 9.87 3.45
C SER A 180 -14.61 8.80 4.42
N LYS A 181 -13.97 9.17 5.53
CA LYS A 181 -13.44 8.24 6.54
C LYS A 181 -12.51 7.17 5.97
N VAL A 182 -11.73 7.51 4.93
CA VAL A 182 -10.72 6.62 4.32
C VAL A 182 -9.31 7.16 4.55
N ILE A 183 -8.29 6.36 4.25
CA ILE A 183 -6.90 6.78 4.21
C ILE A 183 -6.52 7.20 2.78
N PRO A 184 -6.52 8.51 2.44
CA PRO A 184 -6.04 8.98 1.14
C PRO A 184 -4.52 8.97 0.99
N GLU A 185 -3.75 8.94 2.09
CA GLU A 185 -2.29 8.99 2.03
C GLU A 185 -1.65 8.22 3.18
N LEU A 186 -0.62 7.45 2.85
CA LEU A 186 0.29 6.78 3.78
C LEU A 186 1.72 7.21 3.47
N ARG A 187 2.55 7.33 4.50
CA ARG A 187 3.98 7.49 4.33
C ARG A 187 4.73 6.65 5.35
N PHE A 188 5.75 5.95 4.89
CA PHE A 188 6.66 5.17 5.72
C PHE A 188 8.06 5.78 5.61
N ASP A 189 8.62 6.19 6.75
CA ASP A 189 10.00 6.70 6.85
C ASP A 189 10.92 5.60 7.39
N PHE A 190 12.14 5.51 6.85
CA PHE A 190 13.13 4.49 7.21
C PHE A 190 14.38 5.11 7.86
N ASN A 191 15.15 4.27 8.55
CA ASN A 191 16.35 4.66 9.29
C ASN A 191 17.49 5.24 8.43
N ASP A 192 17.54 4.93 7.13
CA ASP A 192 18.54 5.46 6.18
C ASP A 192 18.12 6.80 5.52
N GLY A 193 16.99 7.36 5.96
CA GLY A 193 16.39 8.58 5.43
C GLY A 193 15.57 8.39 4.15
N SER A 194 15.47 7.17 3.63
CA SER A 194 14.53 6.87 2.55
C SER A 194 13.09 6.83 3.05
N ALA A 195 12.15 6.92 2.12
CA ALA A 195 10.73 6.83 2.42
C ALA A 195 9.93 6.24 1.26
N VAL A 196 8.75 5.73 1.59
CA VAL A 196 7.71 5.30 0.66
C VAL A 196 6.47 6.14 0.93
N TRP A 197 5.92 6.72 -0.12
CA TRP A 197 4.67 7.49 -0.12
C TRP A 197 3.63 6.74 -0.94
N VAL A 198 2.45 6.56 -0.37
CA VAL A 198 1.32 5.91 -1.03
C VAL A 198 0.16 6.89 -1.01
N GLN A 199 -0.38 7.23 -2.18
CA GLN A 199 -1.60 8.01 -2.31
C GLN A 199 -2.70 7.12 -2.87
N LEU A 200 -3.86 7.18 -2.24
CA LEU A 200 -5.01 6.34 -2.55
C LEU A 200 -6.20 7.23 -2.91
N ARG A 201 -6.88 6.88 -4.00
CA ARG A 201 -8.22 7.36 -4.28
C ARG A 201 -9.18 6.22 -4.08
N HIS A 202 -10.33 6.54 -3.51
CA HIS A 202 -11.41 5.58 -3.25
C HIS A 202 -12.63 5.95 -4.09
N ALA A 203 -13.41 4.94 -4.44
CA ALA A 203 -14.73 5.10 -5.04
C ALA A 203 -15.70 4.13 -4.34
N PRO A 204 -16.97 4.51 -4.18
CA PRO A 204 -17.98 3.60 -3.66
C PRO A 204 -18.23 2.47 -4.67
N VAL A 205 -18.23 1.23 -4.19
CA VAL A 205 -18.65 0.05 -4.95
C VAL A 205 -19.91 -0.51 -4.30
N SER A 206 -20.94 -0.77 -5.10
CA SER A 206 -22.18 -1.37 -4.59
C SER A 206 -21.93 -2.81 -4.16
N VAL A 207 -22.32 -3.14 -2.93
CA VAL A 207 -22.21 -4.48 -2.35
C VAL A 207 -23.52 -4.78 -1.63
N ASP A 208 -24.05 -6.00 -1.80
CA ASP A 208 -25.29 -6.40 -1.16
C ASP A 208 -25.21 -6.25 0.36
N GLY A 209 -26.23 -5.60 0.93
CA GLY A 209 -26.32 -5.33 2.36
C GLY A 209 -25.44 -4.17 2.88
N VAL A 210 -24.86 -3.35 1.99
CA VAL A 210 -24.08 -2.15 2.38
C VAL A 210 -24.68 -0.90 1.74
N ASP A 211 -25.47 -0.15 2.52
CA ASP A 211 -26.03 1.12 2.09
C ASP A 211 -24.93 2.15 1.78
N GLY A 212 -25.09 2.87 0.67
CA GLY A 212 -24.10 3.85 0.19
C GLY A 212 -22.84 3.25 -0.46
N GLY A 213 -22.73 1.91 -0.49
CA GLY A 213 -21.62 1.18 -1.07
C GLY A 213 -20.37 1.19 -0.19
N LEU A 214 -19.47 0.25 -0.47
CA LEU A 214 -18.21 0.10 0.22
C LEU A 214 -17.13 0.97 -0.44
N GLN A 215 -16.41 1.76 0.36
CA GLN A 215 -15.31 2.59 -0.16
C GLN A 215 -14.12 1.71 -0.53
N CYS A 216 -13.91 1.52 -1.84
CA CYS A 216 -12.85 0.67 -2.37
C CYS A 216 -11.77 1.53 -3.03
N PRO A 217 -10.48 1.20 -2.90
CA PRO A 217 -9.43 1.87 -3.66
C PRO A 217 -9.69 1.77 -5.17
N SER A 218 -9.75 2.89 -5.86
CA SER A 218 -9.90 2.96 -7.33
C SER A 218 -8.59 3.27 -8.02
N MET A 219 -7.68 3.97 -7.34
CA MET A 219 -6.31 4.20 -7.79
C MET A 219 -5.34 4.24 -6.61
N MET A 220 -4.11 3.77 -6.86
CA MET A 220 -2.99 3.90 -5.95
C MET A 220 -1.78 4.44 -6.72
N PHE A 221 -1.14 5.46 -6.15
CA PHE A 221 0.14 5.97 -6.59
C PHE A 221 1.16 5.71 -5.50
N VAL A 222 2.22 4.97 -5.83
CA VAL A 222 3.35 4.75 -4.94
C VAL A 222 4.53 5.54 -5.48
N ALA A 223 5.14 6.37 -4.64
CA ALA A 223 6.44 6.97 -4.89
C ALA A 223 7.39 6.52 -3.79
N GLN A 224 8.66 6.32 -4.12
CA GLN A 224 9.65 5.90 -3.14
C GLN A 224 11.02 6.48 -3.44
N THR A 225 11.85 6.54 -2.40
CA THR A 225 13.29 6.89 -2.49
C THR A 225 14.17 5.77 -1.94
N LEU A 226 13.62 4.55 -1.85
CA LEU A 226 14.34 3.38 -1.39
C LEU A 226 15.60 3.16 -2.24
N LYS A 227 16.73 2.92 -1.56
CA LYS A 227 18.04 2.65 -2.19
C LYS A 227 18.29 1.15 -2.43
N ILE A 228 17.28 0.32 -2.20
CA ILE A 228 17.37 -1.13 -2.32
C ILE A 228 16.92 -1.62 -3.70
N ALA A 229 17.64 -2.63 -4.21
CA ALA A 229 17.27 -3.39 -5.40
C ALA A 229 17.05 -4.86 -4.98
N PRO A 230 15.87 -5.21 -4.44
CA PRO A 230 15.60 -6.60 -4.05
C PRO A 230 15.76 -7.52 -5.27
N ALA A 231 16.44 -8.65 -5.05
CA ALA A 231 16.76 -9.65 -6.06
C ALA A 231 17.50 -9.10 -7.32
N GLY A 232 18.21 -7.97 -7.19
CA GLY A 232 18.91 -7.34 -8.31
C GLY A 232 17.99 -6.64 -9.33
N MET A 233 16.68 -6.56 -9.05
CA MET A 233 15.72 -5.84 -9.87
C MET A 233 15.55 -4.41 -9.35
N ALA A 234 15.66 -3.43 -10.25
CA ALA A 234 15.38 -2.04 -9.91
C ALA A 234 13.86 -1.86 -9.74
N ILE A 235 13.38 -1.69 -8.51
CA ILE A 235 11.97 -1.35 -8.29
C ILE A 235 11.74 0.07 -8.86
N PRO A 236 10.70 0.28 -9.67
CA PRO A 236 10.32 1.60 -10.16
C PRO A 236 10.18 2.59 -9.00
N GLN A 237 10.74 3.78 -9.17
CA GLN A 237 10.61 4.86 -8.18
C GLN A 237 9.16 5.37 -8.07
N ARG A 238 8.36 5.10 -9.10
CA ARG A 238 6.93 5.39 -9.16
C ARG A 238 6.17 4.19 -9.69
N ILE A 239 5.05 3.86 -9.07
CA ILE A 239 4.15 2.80 -9.50
C ILE A 239 2.74 3.40 -9.51
N ASN A 240 2.08 3.29 -10.66
CA ASN A 240 0.68 3.67 -10.79
C ASN A 240 -0.16 2.40 -10.88
N VAL A 241 -1.23 2.35 -10.11
CA VAL A 241 -2.15 1.22 -10.09
C VAL A 241 -3.57 1.74 -10.22
N ALA A 242 -4.28 1.25 -11.24
CA ALA A 242 -5.71 1.45 -11.37
C ALA A 242 -6.44 0.16 -10.99
N PHE A 243 -7.50 0.30 -10.20
CA PHE A 243 -8.35 -0.80 -9.76
C PHE A 243 -9.72 -0.66 -10.41
N SER A 244 -10.26 -1.77 -10.89
CA SER A 244 -11.55 -1.83 -11.59
C SER A 244 -12.21 -3.19 -11.39
N ASP A 245 -13.51 -3.27 -11.69
CA ASP A 245 -14.28 -4.51 -11.70
C ASP A 245 -14.18 -5.32 -10.39
N TYR A 246 -14.41 -4.63 -9.26
CA TYR A 246 -14.55 -5.28 -7.97
C TYR A 246 -15.70 -6.30 -8.02
N SER A 247 -15.40 -7.55 -7.67
CA SER A 247 -16.36 -8.64 -7.55
C SER A 247 -16.29 -9.22 -6.15
N PHE A 248 -17.35 -9.04 -5.38
CA PHE A 248 -17.47 -9.53 -4.01
C PHE A 248 -18.17 -10.89 -3.99
N GLN A 249 -17.71 -11.77 -3.10
CA GLN A 249 -18.24 -13.12 -2.87
C GLN A 249 -18.87 -13.23 -1.48
#